data_AF-A0A2S8UAW8-F1
#
_entry.id   AF-A0A2S8UAW8-F1
#
_cell.length_a   1.000
_cell.length_b   1.000
_cell.length_c   1.000
_cell.angle_alpha   90.00
_cell.angle_beta   90.00
_cell.angle_gamma   90.00
#
_symmetry.space_group_name_H-M   'P 1'
#
loop_
_entity.id
_entity.type
_entity.pdbx_description
1 polymer ?
#
loop_
_entity_poly.entity_id
_entity_poly.type
_entity_poly.pdbx_seq_one_letter_code
_entity_poly.pdbx_strand_id
1 'polypeptide(L)'
;MKSLIQRRIAIDRTRVVGIVGVSVGATGFILMSVLALVDALPWSNWIPVFIWLIIAGGGVDNLRKARHRLRAFEAEHGAGAGEQTPV
;
A
#
# COMPACT_ATOMS: atom_id res chain seq x y z
N MET A 1 9.32 25.32 8.76
CA MET A 1 8.32 24.97 7.73
C MET A 1 8.85 23.79 6.91
N LYS A 2 8.10 22.70 6.73
CA LYS A 2 8.52 21.58 5.86
C LYS A 2 8.50 22.03 4.39
N SER A 3 9.56 21.73 3.64
CA SER A 3 9.64 22.09 2.22
C SER A 3 8.61 21.33 1.38
N LEU A 4 8.25 21.87 0.21
CA LEU A 4 7.31 21.21 -0.73
C LEU A 4 7.79 19.82 -1.13
N ILE A 5 9.10 19.67 -1.35
CA ILE A 5 9.75 18.39 -1.65
C ILE A 5 9.57 17.39 -0.51
N GLN A 6 9.81 17.80 0.74
CA GLN A 6 9.64 16.92 1.91
C GLN A 6 8.18 16.48 2.08
N ARG A 7 7.21 17.34 1.76
CA ARG A 7 5.79 16.98 1.77
C ARG A 7 5.46 15.97 0.68
N ARG A 8 5.96 16.17 -0.55
CA ARG A 8 5.78 15.24 -1.67
C ARG A 8 6.37 13.86 -1.37
N ILE A 9 7.60 13.80 -0.87
CA ILE A 9 8.27 12.55 -0.46
C ILE A 9 7.45 11.80 0.60
N ALA A 10 6.83 12.49 1.55
CA ALA A 10 6.01 11.83 2.56
C ALA A 10 4.74 11.18 1.96
N ILE A 11 4.13 11.82 0.95
CA ILE A 11 2.99 11.28 0.20
C ILE A 11 3.45 10.06 -0.61
N ASP A 12 4.57 10.16 -1.32
CA ASP A 12 5.12 9.06 -2.11
C ASP A 12 5.54 7.87 -1.24
N ARG A 13 6.10 8.11 -0.05
CA ARG A 13 6.37 7.05 0.91
C ARG A 13 5.10 6.29 1.31
N THR A 14 4.00 7.02 1.53
CA THR A 14 2.70 6.39 1.84
C THR A 14 2.22 5.54 0.66
N ARG A 15 2.43 6.03 -0.57
CA ARG A 15 2.12 5.28 -1.80
C ARG A 15 2.96 4.02 -1.91
N VAL A 16 4.29 4.10 -1.69
CA VAL A 16 5.20 2.95 -1.73
C VAL A 16 4.81 1.92 -0.67
N VAL A 17 4.52 2.33 0.56
CA VAL A 17 4.00 1.42 1.61
C VAL A 17 2.71 0.76 1.15
N GLY A 18 1.81 1.50 0.52
CA GLY A 18 0.59 0.97 -0.07
C GLY A 18 0.87 -0.09 -1.15
N ILE A 19 1.77 0.19 -2.10
CA ILE A 19 2.17 -0.75 -3.16
C ILE A 19 2.76 -2.02 -2.55
N VAL A 20 3.74 -1.89 -1.64
CA VAL A 20 4.38 -3.03 -0.98
C VAL A 20 3.35 -3.83 -0.20
N GLY A 21 2.46 -3.18 0.55
CA GLY A 21 1.40 -3.85 1.31
C GLY A 21 0.45 -4.64 0.42
N VAL A 22 0.04 -4.10 -0.72
CA VAL A 22 -0.79 -4.84 -1.70
C VAL A 22 -0.02 -6.00 -2.30
N SER A 23 1.21 -5.80 -2.78
CA SER A 23 2.00 -6.84 -3.44
C SER A 23 2.35 -8.00 -2.51
N VAL A 24 2.85 -7.68 -1.32
CA VAL A 24 3.21 -8.68 -0.30
C VAL A 24 1.96 -9.35 0.26
N GLY A 25 0.92 -8.56 0.57
CA GLY A 25 -0.36 -9.07 1.06
C GLY A 25 -1.04 -10.03 0.07
N ALA A 26 -1.11 -9.66 -1.21
CA ALA A 26 -1.68 -10.51 -2.26
C ALA A 26 -0.87 -11.80 -2.47
N THR A 27 0.46 -11.69 -2.51
CA THR A 27 1.35 -12.86 -2.64
C THR A 27 1.17 -13.82 -1.46
N GLY A 28 1.19 -13.30 -0.23
CA GLY A 28 1.01 -14.11 0.97
C GLY A 28 -0.38 -14.75 1.06
N PHE A 29 -1.42 -14.01 0.65
CA PHE A 29 -2.79 -14.53 0.59
C PHE A 29 -2.90 -15.72 -0.38
N ILE A 30 -2.35 -15.59 -1.58
CA ILE A 30 -2.35 -16.67 -2.58
C ILE A 30 -1.59 -17.89 -2.06
N LEU A 31 -0.37 -17.69 -1.55
CA LEU A 31 0.46 -18.78 -1.04
C LEU A 31 -0.23 -19.55 0.09
N MET A 32 -0.76 -18.83 1.09
CA MET A 32 -1.43 -19.47 2.22
C MET A 32 -2.75 -20.13 1.83
N SER A 33 -3.47 -19.57 0.86
CA SER A 33 -4.69 -20.20 0.34
C SER A 33 -4.36 -21.51 -0.37
N VAL A 34 -3.30 -21.55 -1.17
CA VAL A 34 -2.85 -22.79 -1.83
C VAL A 34 -2.46 -23.84 -0.79
N LEU A 35 -1.66 -23.48 0.21
CA LEU A 35 -1.25 -24.40 1.28
C LEU A 35 -2.46 -24.93 2.07
N ALA A 36 -3.40 -24.06 2.44
CA ALA A 36 -4.61 -24.47 3.17
C ALA A 36 -5.49 -25.44 2.37
N LEU A 37 -5.51 -25.32 1.03
CA LEU A 37 -6.27 -26.20 0.15
C LEU A 37 -5.58 -27.56 -0.09
N VAL A 38 -4.25 -27.59 -0.17
CA VAL A 38 -3.49 -28.82 -0.47
C VAL A 38 -3.48 -29.80 0.70
N ASP A 39 -3.33 -29.30 1.93
CA ASP A 39 -3.06 -30.17 3.09
C ASP A 39 -4.33 -30.67 3.82
N ALA A 40 -5.55 -30.38 3.32
CA ALA A 40 -6.83 -30.72 3.98
C ALA A 40 -6.86 -30.35 5.49
N LEU A 41 -6.21 -29.23 5.84
CA LEU A 41 -5.92 -28.87 7.22
C LEU A 41 -7.16 -28.37 7.97
N PRO A 42 -7.16 -28.45 9.31
CA PRO A 42 -8.25 -27.91 10.13
C PRO A 42 -8.50 -26.43 9.83
N TRP A 43 -9.75 -26.01 10.03
CA TRP A 43 -10.24 -24.65 9.77
C TRP A 43 -9.39 -23.52 10.39
N SER A 44 -8.62 -23.80 11.44
CA SER A 44 -7.64 -22.88 12.03
C SER A 44 -6.55 -22.40 11.06
N ASN A 45 -6.27 -23.15 9.98
CA ASN A 45 -5.26 -22.76 8.98
C ASN A 45 -5.70 -21.69 7.99
N TRP A 46 -6.94 -21.21 8.11
CA TRP A 46 -7.39 -20.04 7.37
C TRP A 46 -7.01 -18.73 8.08
N ILE A 47 -6.59 -18.77 9.35
CA ILE A 47 -6.17 -17.56 10.10
C ILE A 47 -5.04 -16.79 9.38
N PRO A 48 -3.95 -17.44 8.92
CA PRO A 48 -2.92 -16.76 8.13
C PRO A 48 -3.45 -16.13 6.84
N VAL A 49 -4.43 -16.77 6.18
CA VAL A 49 -5.06 -16.24 4.95
C VAL A 49 -5.75 -14.91 5.24
N PHE A 50 -6.51 -14.83 6.35
CA PHE A 50 -7.16 -13.58 6.76
C PHE A 50 -6.17 -12.49 7.13
N ILE A 51 -5.05 -12.82 7.77
CA ILE A 51 -3.99 -11.84 8.10
C ILE A 51 -3.45 -11.22 6.80
N TRP A 52 -3.11 -12.04 5.81
CA TRP A 52 -2.62 -11.53 4.52
C TRP A 52 -3.67 -10.69 3.78
N LEU A 53 -4.95 -11.07 3.86
CA LEU A 53 -6.05 -10.30 3.30
C LEU A 53 -6.15 -8.91 3.95
N ILE A 54 -6.00 -8.82 5.28
CA ILE A 54 -6.00 -7.54 6.01
C ILE A 54 -4.80 -6.69 5.59
N ILE A 55 -3.60 -7.27 5.46
CA ILE A 55 -2.40 -6.57 5.01
C ILE A 55 -2.61 -5.99 3.60
N ALA A 56 -3.15 -6.80 2.67
CA ALA A 56 -3.47 -6.35 1.31
C ALA A 56 -4.50 -5.20 1.34
N GLY A 57 -5.55 -5.34 2.15
CA GLY A 57 -6.57 -4.31 2.35
C GLY A 57 -6.00 -2.99 2.91
N GLY A 58 -5.10 -3.08 3.89
CA GLY A 58 -4.38 -1.92 4.43
C GLY A 58 -3.46 -1.26 3.38
N GLY A 59 -2.86 -2.04 2.49
CA GLY A 59 -2.12 -1.52 1.34
C GLY A 59 -3.01 -0.69 0.40
N VAL A 60 -4.20 -1.19 0.08
CA VAL A 60 -5.19 -0.48 -0.75
C VAL A 60 -5.64 0.83 -0.09
N ASP A 61 -5.90 0.83 1.21
CA ASP A 61 -6.27 2.04 1.95
C ASP A 61 -5.15 3.09 1.93
N ASN A 62 -3.90 2.68 2.12
CA ASN A 62 -2.75 3.57 1.99
C ASN A 62 -2.62 4.18 0.59
N LEU A 63 -2.88 3.39 -0.46
CA LEU A 63 -2.91 3.88 -1.85
C LEU A 63 -4.01 4.94 -2.06
N ARG A 64 -5.22 4.70 -1.53
CA ARG A 64 -6.33 5.66 -1.59
C ARG A 64 -5.98 6.95 -0.87
N LYS A 65 -5.43 6.85 0.35
CA LYS A 65 -4.98 8.00 1.14
C LYS A 65 -3.88 8.79 0.45
N ALA A 66 -2.88 8.10 -0.11
CA ALA A 66 -1.80 8.75 -0.85
C ALA A 66 -2.34 9.50 -2.07
N ARG A 67 -3.24 8.89 -2.84
CA ARG A 67 -3.88 9.52 -4.01
C ARG A 67 -4.71 10.74 -3.62
N HIS A 68 -5.46 10.67 -2.53
CA HIS A 68 -6.27 11.79 -2.06
C HIS A 68 -5.39 12.96 -1.58
N ARG A 69 -4.35 12.67 -0.78
CA ARG A 69 -3.38 13.66 -0.31
C ARG A 69 -2.61 14.31 -1.46
N LEU A 70 -2.24 13.54 -2.47
CA LEU A 70 -1.57 14.03 -3.66
C LEU A 70 -2.44 15.04 -4.42
N ARG A 71 -3.71 14.69 -4.66
CA ARG A 71 -4.66 15.58 -5.34
C ARG A 71 -4.88 16.88 -4.58
N ALA A 72 -5.05 16.81 -3.26
CA ALA A 72 -5.19 18.00 -2.42
C ALA A 72 -3.92 18.87 -2.48
N PHE A 73 -2.76 18.25 -2.39
CA PHE A 73 -1.48 18.94 -2.47
C PHE A 73 -1.27 19.66 -3.81
N GLU A 74 -1.60 19.00 -4.93
CA GLU A 74 -1.49 19.58 -6.27
C GLU A 74 -2.55 20.67 -6.53
N ALA A 75 -3.74 20.56 -5.94
CA ALA A 75 -4.74 21.62 -5.99
C ALA A 75 -4.28 22.90 -5.28
N GLU A 76 -3.49 22.76 -4.21
CA GLU A 76 -2.97 23.91 -3.44
C GLU A 76 -1.69 24.53 -4.04
N HIS A 77 -0.78 23.71 -4.59
CA HIS A 77 0.59 24.16 -4.94
C HIS A 77 0.89 24.12 -6.44
N GLY A 78 -0.04 23.61 -7.25
CA GLY A 78 0.15 23.39 -8.69
C GLY A 78 0.51 21.94 -9.03
N ALA A 79 0.16 21.54 -10.26
CA ALA A 79 0.47 20.21 -10.79
C ALA A 79 2.00 19.97 -10.80
N GLY A 80 2.44 18.79 -10.34
CA GLY A 80 3.87 18.45 -10.28
C GLY A 80 4.66 19.20 -9.19
N ALA A 81 3.99 19.92 -8.28
CA ALA A 81 4.70 20.61 -7.21
C ALA A 81 5.56 19.62 -6.38
N GLY A 82 6.81 20.02 -6.09
CA GLY A 82 7.73 19.22 -5.29
C GLY A 82 8.23 17.93 -5.95
N GLU A 83 7.97 17.72 -7.25
CA GLU A 83 8.53 16.61 -8.02
C GLU A 83 10.04 16.81 -8.21
N GLN A 84 10.81 15.73 -7.98
CA GLN A 84 12.25 15.73 -8.23
C GLN A 84 12.49 15.10 -9.59
N THR A 85 12.98 15.87 -10.56
CA THR A 85 13.53 15.32 -11.80
C THR A 85 14.88 14.67 -11.48
N PRO A 86 15.05 13.36 -11.69
CA PRO A 86 16.37 12.74 -11.60
C PRO A 86 17.28 13.36 -12.68
N VAL A 87 18.47 13.80 -12.26
CA VAL A 87 19.58 14.20 -13.15
C VAL A 87 20.28 12.99 -13.75
#